data_AF-B5EDH3-F1
#
_entry.id   AF-B5EDH3-F1
#
_cell.length_a   1.000
_cell.length_b   1.000
_cell.length_c   1.000
_cell.angle_alpha   90.00
_cell.angle_beta   90.00
_cell.angle_gamma   90.00
#
_symmetry.space_group_name_H-M   'P 1'
#
loop_
_entity.id
_entity.type
_entity.pdbx_description
1 polymer ?
#
loop_
_entity_poly.entity_id
_entity_poly.type
_entity_poly.pdbx_seq_one_letter_code
_entity_poly.pdbx_strand_id
1 'polypeptide(L)'
;MKKQIAAATIIAAALLAGCGGGGGSTAPTTATVAGKVADGYLVNAVVFMDKNGNYQLDAGEPSAITNDKGEYTLTVDPADVGKYPIIARADANVTIDKDTNTAVAHSYIMSLPKESVTGTVSSNFVSPMSTQLREMMESGSYANMQDAMAGLRTRLGVTPGTNIMGDYIAGQNNTLHIAAQNMAQLMGAQSGLMFRNYSGANRLDVTRYRGMMGAIFSNMSAVRTGAQMPQMTSGMTSNISNITAGMPSQNMSSFTSGMSWGGSMMGR
;
A
#
# COMPACT_ATOMS: atom_id res chain seq x y z
N MET A 1 -48.87 25.33 -45.88
CA MET A 1 -49.49 26.56 -45.33
C MET A 1 -48.67 27.02 -44.13
N LYS A 2 -48.29 28.30 -44.13
CA LYS A 2 -47.53 28.99 -43.09
C LYS A 2 -48.34 29.07 -41.79
N LYS A 3 -47.68 29.03 -40.63
CA LYS A 3 -47.61 30.16 -39.67
C LYS A 3 -46.77 29.78 -38.44
N GLN A 4 -45.70 30.54 -38.25
CA GLN A 4 -45.01 30.68 -36.97
C GLN A 4 -45.80 31.62 -36.08
N ILE A 5 -45.76 31.40 -34.76
CA ILE A 5 -46.05 32.40 -33.73
C ILE A 5 -44.97 32.28 -32.66
N ALA A 6 -44.25 33.39 -32.48
CA ALA A 6 -43.33 33.67 -31.38
C ALA A 6 -44.05 34.56 -30.34
N ALA A 7 -43.50 34.60 -29.12
CA ALA A 7 -43.69 35.54 -27.99
C ALA A 7 -44.19 34.83 -26.72
N ALA A 8 -43.83 35.17 -25.49
CA ALA A 8 -42.76 35.97 -24.87
C ALA A 8 -42.89 35.73 -23.34
N THR A 9 -41.75 35.68 -22.64
CA THR A 9 -41.49 35.98 -21.21
C THR A 9 -42.66 36.19 -20.23
N ILE A 10 -42.65 35.42 -19.13
CA ILE A 10 -43.03 35.89 -17.78
C ILE A 10 -41.96 35.41 -16.78
N ILE A 11 -41.26 36.38 -16.20
CA ILE A 11 -40.44 36.22 -14.99
C ILE A 11 -41.43 36.19 -13.82
N ALA A 12 -41.47 35.08 -13.08
CA ALA A 12 -42.15 34.99 -11.79
C ALA A 12 -41.10 34.63 -10.73
N ALA A 13 -40.69 35.66 -9.98
CA ALA A 13 -39.89 35.53 -8.77
C ALA A 13 -40.71 34.77 -7.72
N ALA A 14 -40.29 33.54 -7.41
CA ALA A 14 -40.79 32.81 -6.24
C ALA A 14 -40.03 33.31 -5.01
N LEU A 15 -40.70 34.15 -4.23
CA LEU A 15 -40.35 34.48 -2.86
C LEU A 15 -40.45 33.22 -1.99
N LEU A 16 -39.34 32.49 -1.82
CA LEU A 16 -39.22 31.58 -0.68
C LEU A 16 -38.74 32.40 0.53
N ALA A 17 -39.73 32.88 1.29
CA ALA A 17 -39.55 33.24 2.68
C ALA A 17 -39.25 31.95 3.47
N GLY A 18 -37.96 31.69 3.70
CA GLY A 18 -37.46 30.71 4.65
C GLY A 18 -36.73 31.44 5.79
N CYS A 19 -37.50 31.98 6.74
CA CYS A 19 -37.00 32.39 8.03
C CYS A 19 -36.96 31.15 8.94
N GLY A 20 -35.79 30.79 9.47
CA GLY A 20 -35.73 29.82 10.58
C GLY A 20 -34.43 29.06 10.71
N GLY A 21 -33.56 29.51 11.61
CA GLY A 21 -32.57 28.67 12.28
C GLY A 21 -31.12 28.93 11.84
N GLY A 22 -30.41 29.72 12.64
CA GLY A 22 -28.95 29.79 12.61
C GLY A 22 -28.34 28.46 13.03
N GLY A 23 -28.23 27.51 12.09
CA GLY A 23 -27.42 26.32 12.22
C GLY A 23 -26.06 26.63 11.63
N GLY A 24 -25.11 27.04 12.47
CA GLY A 24 -23.72 27.01 12.08
C GLY A 24 -23.36 25.56 11.77
N SER A 25 -23.30 25.21 10.48
CA SER A 25 -22.74 23.92 10.05
C SER A 25 -21.26 23.93 10.44
N THR A 26 -20.97 23.52 11.67
CA THR A 26 -19.60 23.23 12.10
C THR A 26 -19.10 22.15 11.17
N ALA A 27 -18.15 22.50 10.30
CA ALA A 27 -17.43 21.53 9.49
C ALA A 27 -16.95 20.40 10.42
N PRO A 28 -17.02 19.13 9.99
CA PRO A 28 -16.58 18.01 10.81
C PRO A 28 -15.14 18.27 11.26
N THR A 29 -14.90 18.20 12.58
CA THR A 29 -13.57 18.45 13.17
C THR A 29 -12.63 17.25 13.03
N THR A 30 -13.17 16.10 12.61
CA THR A 30 -12.44 14.86 12.37
C THR A 30 -13.02 14.15 11.15
N ALA A 31 -12.17 13.43 10.42
CA ALA A 31 -12.55 12.52 9.35
C ALA A 31 -12.18 11.08 9.74
N THR A 32 -12.82 10.12 9.07
CA THR A 32 -12.55 8.70 9.26
C THR A 32 -11.90 8.13 8.02
N VAL A 33 -10.82 7.38 8.20
CA VAL A 33 -10.15 6.60 7.16
C VAL A 33 -10.17 5.15 7.60
N ALA A 34 -11.03 4.35 6.97
CA ALA A 34 -11.17 2.94 7.30
C ALA A 34 -10.81 2.05 6.10
N GLY A 35 -10.46 0.82 6.39
CA GLY A 35 -9.90 -0.09 5.40
C GLY A 35 -9.62 -1.47 5.96
N LYS A 36 -8.89 -2.27 5.18
CA LYS A 36 -8.40 -3.59 5.60
C LYS A 36 -6.92 -3.77 5.32
N VAL A 37 -6.30 -4.65 6.09
CA VAL A 37 -4.92 -5.10 5.88
C VAL A 37 -4.92 -6.58 5.52
N ALA A 38 -4.25 -6.94 4.42
CA ALA A 38 -4.12 -8.34 4.03
C ALA A 38 -2.92 -8.68 3.15
N ASP A 39 -2.26 -9.80 3.45
CA ASP A 39 -1.67 -10.77 2.51
C ASP A 39 -2.53 -12.07 2.44
N GLY A 40 -3.71 -11.98 3.04
CA GLY A 40 -4.31 -12.91 4.00
C GLY A 40 -4.80 -11.97 5.11
N TYR A 41 -6.10 -11.95 5.48
CA TYR A 41 -6.58 -10.89 6.39
C TYR A 41 -5.77 -10.93 7.69
N LEU A 42 -5.21 -9.78 8.10
CA LEU A 42 -4.30 -9.72 9.24
C LEU A 42 -5.01 -9.16 10.47
N VAL A 43 -5.07 -9.96 11.54
CA VAL A 43 -5.63 -9.57 12.84
C VAL A 43 -4.50 -9.09 13.74
N ASN A 44 -4.74 -8.06 14.57
CA ASN A 44 -3.75 -7.47 15.46
C ASN A 44 -2.52 -6.85 14.76
N ALA A 45 -2.61 -6.52 13.47
CA ALA A 45 -1.66 -5.64 12.79
C ALA A 45 -1.86 -4.19 13.25
N VAL A 46 -0.77 -3.47 13.46
CA VAL A 46 -0.77 -2.03 13.78
C VAL A 46 -0.87 -1.23 12.49
N VAL A 47 -1.79 -0.28 12.41
CA VAL A 47 -2.00 0.57 11.23
C VAL A 47 -1.88 2.03 11.65
N PHE A 48 -1.18 2.84 10.86
CA PHE A 48 -1.01 4.26 11.14
C PHE A 48 -0.84 5.11 9.89
N MET A 49 -1.21 6.38 9.99
CA MET A 49 -0.95 7.39 8.97
C MET A 49 0.43 7.99 9.19
N ASP A 50 1.37 7.66 8.32
CA ASP A 50 2.78 8.08 8.41
C ASP A 50 2.94 9.50 7.86
N LYS A 51 2.95 10.47 8.77
CA LYS A 51 2.93 11.90 8.46
C LYS A 51 4.30 12.44 8.11
N ASN A 52 5.37 11.77 8.52
CA ASN A 52 6.74 12.20 8.28
C ASN A 52 7.51 11.32 7.29
N GLY A 53 6.90 10.23 6.81
CA GLY A 53 7.44 9.33 5.79
C GLY A 53 8.54 8.40 6.28
N ASN A 54 8.62 8.12 7.58
CA ASN A 54 9.71 7.33 8.18
C ASN A 54 9.36 5.86 8.47
N TYR A 55 8.14 5.43 8.11
CA TYR A 55 7.62 4.07 8.30
C TYR A 55 7.57 3.60 9.76
N GLN A 56 7.57 4.52 10.72
CA GLN A 56 7.48 4.25 12.15
C GLN A 56 6.25 4.95 12.70
N LEU A 57 5.59 4.30 13.66
CA LEU A 57 4.52 4.94 14.39
C LEU A 57 5.14 5.93 15.40
N ASP A 58 5.05 7.21 15.07
CA ASP A 58 5.53 8.29 15.95
C ASP A 58 4.41 8.88 16.82
N ALA A 59 4.82 9.59 17.86
CA ALA A 59 3.88 10.28 18.75
C ALA A 59 3.05 11.32 17.97
N GLY A 60 1.72 11.24 18.09
CA GLY A 60 0.79 12.15 17.43
C GLY A 60 0.31 11.68 16.04
N GLU A 61 0.80 10.54 15.54
CA GLU A 61 0.28 9.94 14.33
C GLU A 61 -1.01 9.13 14.61
N PRO A 62 -2.07 9.33 13.82
CA PRO A 62 -3.28 8.52 13.92
C PRO A 62 -2.97 7.03 13.72
N SER A 63 -3.42 6.19 14.65
CA SER A 63 -3.18 4.75 14.60
C SER A 63 -4.37 3.93 15.08
N ALA A 64 -4.40 2.66 14.67
CA ALA A 64 -5.38 1.66 15.05
C ALA A 64 -4.76 0.25 15.03
N ILE A 65 -5.47 -0.71 15.62
CA ILE A 65 -5.16 -2.13 15.54
C ILE A 65 -6.28 -2.80 14.73
N THR A 66 -5.91 -3.69 13.82
CA THR A 66 -6.87 -4.44 13.00
C THR A 66 -7.66 -5.45 13.83
N ASN A 67 -8.95 -5.57 13.52
CA ASN A 67 -9.86 -6.52 14.16
C ASN A 67 -9.76 -7.94 13.57
N ASP A 68 -10.67 -8.84 13.96
CA ASP A 68 -10.76 -10.24 13.53
C ASP A 68 -10.99 -10.44 12.02
N LYS A 69 -11.42 -9.39 11.31
CA LYS A 69 -11.62 -9.33 9.86
C LYS A 69 -10.51 -8.58 9.13
N GLY A 70 -9.45 -8.18 9.85
CA GLY A 70 -8.37 -7.35 9.32
C GLY A 70 -8.78 -5.90 9.05
N GLU A 71 -9.91 -5.44 9.58
CA GLU A 71 -10.41 -4.08 9.38
C GLU A 71 -9.76 -3.11 10.38
N TYR A 72 -9.47 -1.90 9.91
CA TYR A 72 -8.98 -0.80 10.74
C TYR A 72 -9.79 0.47 10.50
N THR A 73 -9.80 1.36 11.50
CA THR A 73 -10.45 2.68 11.42
C THR A 73 -9.55 3.71 12.08
N LEU A 74 -9.06 4.69 11.31
CA LEU A 74 -8.29 5.83 11.78
C LEU A 74 -9.19 7.05 11.92
N THR A 75 -9.10 7.74 13.05
CA THR A 75 -9.65 9.10 13.22
C THR A 75 -8.54 10.10 12.89
N VAL A 76 -8.76 10.93 11.86
CA VAL A 76 -7.75 11.84 11.31
C VAL A 76 -8.28 13.27 11.20
N ASP A 77 -7.39 14.23 10.98
CA ASP A 77 -7.79 15.56 10.53
C ASP A 77 -8.36 15.45 9.10
N PRO A 78 -9.53 16.03 8.79
CA PRO A 78 -10.07 16.03 7.43
C PRO A 78 -9.08 16.56 6.37
N ALA A 79 -8.20 17.49 6.74
CA ALA A 79 -7.18 18.04 5.87
C ALA A 79 -6.06 17.02 5.56
N ASP A 80 -5.91 15.94 6.33
CA ASP A 80 -4.86 14.94 6.14
C ASP A 80 -5.26 13.81 5.17
N VAL A 81 -6.55 13.69 4.87
CA VAL A 81 -7.06 12.68 3.94
C VAL A 81 -6.41 12.86 2.56
N GLY A 82 -5.75 11.81 2.06
CA GLY A 82 -5.06 11.82 0.78
C GLY A 82 -3.68 12.52 0.76
N LYS A 83 -3.21 13.06 1.91
CA LYS A 83 -1.88 13.70 1.99
C LYS A 83 -0.76 12.74 2.35
N TYR A 84 -1.05 11.74 3.16
CA TYR A 84 -0.08 10.85 3.77
C TYR A 84 -0.38 9.39 3.46
N PRO A 85 0.66 8.54 3.31
CA PRO A 85 0.46 7.11 3.14
C PRO A 85 -0.06 6.47 4.45
N ILE A 86 -0.68 5.30 4.31
CA ILE A 86 -1.00 4.44 5.45
C ILE A 86 0.03 3.32 5.50
N ILE A 87 0.58 3.06 6.67
CA ILE A 87 1.49 1.95 6.93
C ILE A 87 0.76 0.94 7.81
N ALA A 88 0.89 -0.35 7.48
CA ALA A 88 0.51 -1.45 8.35
C ALA A 88 1.75 -2.24 8.74
N ARG A 89 1.89 -2.57 10.02
CA ARG A 89 2.96 -3.41 10.54
C ARG A 89 2.36 -4.69 11.10
N ALA A 90 2.79 -5.81 10.52
CA ALA A 90 2.55 -7.12 11.08
C ALA A 90 3.70 -7.44 12.04
N ASP A 91 3.38 -7.77 13.29
CA ASP A 91 4.35 -8.04 14.35
C ASP A 91 4.47 -9.54 14.61
N ALA A 92 5.71 -10.05 14.61
CA ALA A 92 6.01 -11.45 14.83
C ALA A 92 5.39 -11.97 16.15
N ASN A 93 4.76 -13.14 16.08
CA ASN A 93 4.08 -13.78 17.21
C ASN A 93 2.88 -12.99 17.81
N VAL A 94 2.44 -11.91 17.16
CA VAL A 94 1.31 -11.08 17.61
C VAL A 94 0.23 -11.02 16.55
N THR A 95 0.60 -10.66 15.33
CA THR A 95 -0.33 -10.55 14.21
C THR A 95 -0.71 -11.94 13.71
N ILE A 96 -2.01 -12.21 13.55
CA ILE A 96 -2.53 -13.50 13.08
C ILE A 96 -2.94 -13.35 11.62
N ASP A 97 -2.39 -14.21 10.77
CA ASP A 97 -2.82 -14.34 9.38
C ASP A 97 -4.01 -15.30 9.31
N LYS A 98 -5.15 -14.83 8.77
CA LYS A 98 -6.39 -15.60 8.66
C LYS A 98 -6.35 -16.73 7.65
N ASP A 99 -5.40 -16.76 6.72
CA ASP A 99 -5.23 -17.88 5.79
C ASP A 99 -4.71 -19.11 6.52
N THR A 100 -3.77 -18.92 7.45
CA THR A 100 -3.17 -19.99 8.25
C THR A 100 -3.83 -20.15 9.62
N ASN A 101 -4.53 -19.13 10.11
CA ASN A 101 -4.98 -18.98 11.49
C ASN A 101 -3.85 -19.13 12.52
N THR A 102 -2.64 -18.73 12.14
CA THR A 102 -1.46 -18.74 13.02
C THR A 102 -0.82 -17.37 13.08
N ALA A 103 -0.03 -17.13 14.14
CA ALA A 103 0.72 -15.89 14.25
C ALA A 103 1.83 -15.85 13.18
N VAL A 104 2.06 -14.68 12.58
CA VAL A 104 3.12 -14.49 11.61
C VAL A 104 4.49 -14.71 12.28
N ALA A 105 5.38 -15.45 11.61
CA ALA A 105 6.66 -15.84 12.19
C ALA A 105 7.67 -14.68 12.25
N HIS A 106 7.53 -13.69 11.36
CA HIS A 106 8.46 -12.57 11.23
C HIS A 106 7.67 -11.26 11.06
N SER A 107 8.21 -10.15 11.55
CA SER A 107 7.61 -8.84 11.34
C SER A 107 7.88 -8.33 9.93
N TYR A 108 6.89 -7.68 9.34
CA TYR A 108 7.00 -6.99 8.05
C TYR A 108 6.05 -5.80 8.02
N ILE A 109 6.30 -4.89 7.08
CA ILE A 109 5.49 -3.69 6.89
C ILE A 109 4.88 -3.68 5.52
N MET A 110 3.68 -3.13 5.42
CA MET A 110 2.97 -2.89 4.18
C MET A 110 2.53 -1.45 4.13
N SER A 111 2.25 -0.94 2.94
CA SER A 111 1.89 0.44 2.74
C SER A 111 0.81 0.62 1.69
N LEU A 112 -0.02 1.63 1.89
CA LEU A 112 -0.98 2.14 0.91
C LEU A 112 -0.51 3.54 0.49
N PRO A 113 -0.35 3.80 -0.82
CA PRO A 113 0.05 5.12 -1.28
C PRO A 113 -1.01 6.18 -0.96
N LYS A 114 -0.57 7.40 -0.69
CA LYS A 114 -1.44 8.53 -0.32
C LYS A 114 -2.51 8.80 -1.36
N GLU A 115 -2.21 8.58 -2.64
CA GLU A 115 -3.11 8.76 -3.78
C GLU A 115 -4.33 7.81 -3.72
N SER A 116 -4.21 6.69 -2.99
CA SER A 116 -5.30 5.74 -2.76
C SER A 116 -6.05 5.98 -1.46
N VAL A 117 -5.56 6.84 -0.58
CA VAL A 117 -6.18 7.11 0.72
C VAL A 117 -7.39 8.00 0.51
N THR A 118 -8.57 7.41 0.72
CA THR A 118 -9.85 8.10 0.61
C THR A 118 -10.54 8.20 1.98
N GLY A 119 -11.34 9.24 2.17
CA GLY A 119 -12.21 9.37 3.36
C GLY A 119 -13.44 8.46 3.32
N THR A 120 -13.57 7.63 2.28
CA THR A 120 -14.64 6.64 2.16
C THR A 120 -14.25 5.38 2.93
N VAL A 121 -15.17 4.91 3.78
CA VAL A 121 -14.97 3.87 4.79
C VAL A 121 -14.61 2.47 4.26
N SER A 122 -14.58 2.23 2.94
CA SER A 122 -14.52 0.85 2.40
C SER A 122 -13.57 0.64 1.21
N SER A 123 -12.65 1.57 0.92
CA SER A 123 -11.78 1.51 -0.27
C SER A 123 -10.28 1.43 0.01
N ASN A 124 -9.85 1.56 1.27
CA ASN A 124 -8.44 1.57 1.62
C ASN A 124 -7.96 0.14 1.92
N PHE A 125 -7.24 -0.49 0.99
CA PHE A 125 -6.79 -1.87 1.13
C PHE A 125 -5.26 -1.95 1.16
N VAL A 126 -4.69 -2.13 2.35
CA VAL A 126 -3.25 -2.25 2.57
C VAL A 126 -2.84 -3.71 2.33
N SER A 127 -1.96 -3.93 1.37
CA SER A 127 -1.51 -5.27 0.97
C SER A 127 -0.08 -5.25 0.40
N PRO A 128 0.55 -6.40 0.16
CA PRO A 128 1.83 -6.44 -0.54
C PRO A 128 1.76 -5.79 -1.92
N MET A 129 0.62 -5.87 -2.61
CA MET A 129 0.42 -5.21 -3.92
C MET A 129 0.39 -3.68 -3.82
N SER A 130 -0.36 -3.13 -2.86
CA SER A 130 -0.37 -1.68 -2.63
C SER A 130 1.01 -1.17 -2.20
N THR A 131 1.73 -1.99 -1.44
CA THR A 131 3.09 -1.72 -0.99
C THR A 131 4.04 -1.61 -2.16
N GLN A 132 4.01 -2.58 -3.07
CA GLN A 132 4.83 -2.56 -4.27
C GLN A 132 4.53 -1.33 -5.13
N LEU A 133 3.25 -1.00 -5.31
CA LEU A 133 2.86 0.17 -6.08
C LEU A 133 3.39 1.45 -5.46
N ARG A 134 3.30 1.61 -4.13
CA ARG A 134 3.86 2.78 -3.45
C ARG A 134 5.37 2.86 -3.66
N GLU A 135 6.11 1.78 -3.46
CA GLU A 135 7.57 1.80 -3.67
C GLU A 135 7.95 2.10 -5.13
N MET A 136 7.14 1.65 -6.09
CA MET A 136 7.31 2.02 -7.50
C MET A 136 7.07 3.51 -7.74
N MET A 137 6.17 4.17 -7.01
CA MET A 137 5.98 5.62 -7.16
C MET A 137 7.11 6.40 -6.48
N GLU A 138 7.56 5.94 -5.32
CA GLU A 138 8.71 6.51 -4.58
C GLU A 138 10.04 6.36 -5.35
N SER A 139 10.17 5.31 -6.15
CA SER A 139 10.44 5.40 -7.58
C SER A 139 11.21 6.60 -8.12
N GLY A 140 10.40 7.60 -8.46
CA GLY A 140 10.70 8.56 -9.51
C GLY A 140 10.73 7.97 -10.93
N SER A 141 10.57 6.65 -11.13
CA SER A 141 10.64 6.03 -12.47
C SER A 141 9.29 6.01 -13.21
N TYR A 142 8.20 6.38 -12.55
CA TYR A 142 6.85 6.41 -13.11
C TYR A 142 6.28 7.82 -12.99
N ALA A 143 5.67 8.32 -14.06
CA ALA A 143 5.15 9.69 -14.11
C ALA A 143 3.91 9.88 -13.22
N ASN A 144 3.12 8.82 -13.04
CA ASN A 144 1.89 8.83 -12.25
C ASN A 144 1.54 7.40 -11.77
N MET A 145 0.52 7.31 -10.91
CA MET A 145 0.05 6.04 -10.35
C MET A 145 -0.47 5.08 -11.41
N GLN A 146 -1.11 5.58 -12.48
CA GLN A 146 -1.67 4.76 -13.55
C GLN A 146 -0.57 4.02 -14.32
N ASP A 147 0.53 4.70 -14.63
CA ASP A 147 1.70 4.11 -15.29
C ASP A 147 2.38 3.08 -14.39
N ALA A 148 2.52 3.39 -13.10
CA ALA A 148 3.06 2.44 -12.12
C ALA A 148 2.17 1.18 -12.01
N MET A 149 0.85 1.34 -11.97
CA MET A 149 -0.09 0.21 -11.97
C MET A 149 0.00 -0.61 -13.26
N ALA A 150 0.17 0.02 -14.42
CA ALA A 150 0.36 -0.68 -15.69
C ALA A 150 1.67 -1.48 -15.71
N GLY A 151 2.75 -0.88 -15.22
CA GLY A 151 4.04 -1.56 -15.03
C GLY A 151 3.93 -2.76 -14.09
N LEU A 152 3.24 -2.61 -12.96
CA LEU A 152 3.06 -3.69 -11.98
C LEU A 152 2.25 -4.84 -12.58
N ARG A 153 1.14 -4.57 -13.29
CA ARG A 153 0.37 -5.60 -14.00
C ARG A 153 1.21 -6.36 -15.02
N THR A 154 2.01 -5.64 -15.79
CA THR A 154 2.92 -6.23 -16.78
C THR A 154 3.91 -7.17 -16.10
N ARG A 155 4.51 -6.74 -14.98
CA ARG A 155 5.51 -7.54 -14.27
C ARG A 155 4.92 -8.74 -13.54
N LEU A 156 3.70 -8.61 -13.01
CA LEU A 156 2.89 -9.71 -12.50
C LEU A 156 2.43 -10.65 -13.62
N GLY A 157 2.36 -10.20 -14.87
CA GLY A 157 1.80 -10.97 -15.98
C GLY A 157 0.31 -11.23 -15.83
N VAL A 158 -0.43 -10.29 -15.23
CA VAL A 158 -1.90 -10.35 -15.11
C VAL A 158 -2.55 -9.55 -16.23
N THR A 159 -3.83 -9.83 -16.51
CA THR A 159 -4.58 -9.19 -17.58
C THR A 159 -4.60 -7.66 -17.42
N PRO A 160 -4.48 -6.89 -18.51
CA PRO A 160 -4.74 -5.45 -18.48
C PRO A 160 -6.08 -5.14 -17.82
N GLY A 161 -6.11 -4.13 -16.94
CA GLY A 161 -7.32 -3.75 -16.21
C GLY A 161 -7.58 -4.52 -14.91
N THR A 162 -6.83 -5.59 -14.58
CA THR A 162 -6.95 -6.26 -13.28
C THR A 162 -6.81 -5.24 -12.14
N ASN A 163 -7.74 -5.25 -11.19
CA ASN A 163 -7.68 -4.36 -10.02
C ASN A 163 -6.69 -4.89 -8.98
N ILE A 164 -5.42 -4.47 -9.10
CA ILE A 164 -4.34 -4.87 -8.19
C ILE A 164 -4.38 -4.19 -6.82
N MET A 165 -5.18 -3.12 -6.69
CA MET A 165 -5.36 -2.36 -5.45
C MET A 165 -6.63 -2.75 -4.70
N GLY A 166 -7.47 -3.60 -5.29
CA GLY A 166 -8.71 -4.06 -4.67
C GLY A 166 -8.46 -5.17 -3.66
N ASP A 167 -9.46 -5.37 -2.80
CA ASP A 167 -9.54 -6.51 -1.88
C ASP A 167 -9.63 -7.81 -2.71
N TYR A 168 -8.48 -8.42 -2.99
CA TYR A 168 -8.38 -9.63 -3.80
C TYR A 168 -8.95 -10.87 -3.10
N ILE A 169 -9.15 -10.82 -1.78
CA ILE A 169 -9.78 -11.91 -1.02
C ILE A 169 -11.29 -11.85 -1.23
N ALA A 170 -11.90 -10.69 -0.99
CA ALA A 170 -13.32 -10.48 -1.25
C ALA A 170 -13.66 -10.61 -2.75
N GLY A 171 -12.76 -10.15 -3.61
CA GLY A 171 -12.85 -10.29 -5.07
C GLY A 171 -12.50 -11.69 -5.60
N GLN A 172 -12.15 -12.65 -4.73
CA GLN A 172 -11.79 -14.03 -5.09
C GLN A 172 -10.72 -14.14 -6.19
N ASN A 173 -9.77 -13.21 -6.18
CA ASN A 173 -8.66 -13.19 -7.12
C ASN A 173 -7.47 -13.98 -6.54
N ASN A 174 -7.54 -15.31 -6.65
CA ASN A 174 -6.51 -16.22 -6.16
C ASN A 174 -5.11 -15.89 -6.69
N THR A 175 -4.99 -15.40 -7.93
CA THR A 175 -3.69 -15.04 -8.50
C THR A 175 -3.01 -13.92 -7.72
N LEU A 176 -3.77 -12.87 -7.37
CA LEU A 176 -3.24 -11.77 -6.56
C LEU A 176 -3.06 -12.18 -5.10
N HIS A 177 -3.94 -13.02 -4.58
CA HIS A 177 -3.83 -13.56 -3.22
C HIS A 177 -2.52 -14.37 -3.05
N ILE A 178 -2.27 -15.34 -3.93
CA ILE A 178 -1.02 -16.14 -3.90
C ILE A 178 0.20 -15.25 -4.09
N ALA A 179 0.14 -14.28 -5.00
CA ALA A 179 1.24 -13.34 -5.19
C ALA A 179 1.51 -12.51 -3.92
N ALA A 180 0.46 -12.06 -3.23
CA ALA A 180 0.57 -11.34 -1.98
C ALA A 180 1.20 -12.20 -0.87
N GLN A 181 0.76 -13.45 -0.71
CA GLN A 181 1.34 -14.40 0.25
C GLN A 181 2.83 -14.62 0.01
N ASN A 182 3.23 -14.85 -1.24
CA ASN A 182 4.64 -15.04 -1.59
C ASN A 182 5.46 -13.78 -1.35
N MET A 183 4.92 -12.60 -1.63
CA MET A 183 5.59 -11.34 -1.30
C MET A 183 5.77 -11.18 0.21
N ALA A 184 4.71 -11.39 0.99
CA ALA A 184 4.77 -11.30 2.45
C ALA A 184 5.78 -12.29 3.04
N GLN A 185 5.86 -13.52 2.50
CA GLN A 185 6.85 -14.50 2.88
C GLN A 185 8.28 -14.00 2.61
N LEU A 186 8.55 -13.39 1.45
CA LEU A 186 9.86 -12.80 1.14
C LEU A 186 10.17 -11.64 2.08
N MET A 187 9.20 -10.75 2.32
CA MET A 187 9.37 -9.60 3.21
C MET A 187 9.69 -10.05 4.65
N GLY A 188 8.95 -11.03 5.16
CA GLY A 188 9.20 -11.63 6.48
C GLY A 188 10.55 -12.33 6.56
N ALA A 189 10.96 -13.06 5.51
CA ALA A 189 12.25 -13.75 5.47
C ALA A 189 13.45 -12.79 5.51
N GLN A 190 13.28 -11.54 5.07
CA GLN A 190 14.32 -10.51 5.15
C GLN A 190 14.20 -9.60 6.38
N SER A 191 13.21 -9.82 7.26
CA SER A 191 12.92 -8.95 8.42
C SER A 191 14.17 -8.60 9.27
N GLY A 192 15.04 -9.59 9.53
CA GLY A 192 16.28 -9.39 10.28
C GLY A 192 17.30 -8.44 9.64
N LEU A 193 17.18 -8.16 8.35
CA LEU A 193 18.01 -7.18 7.63
C LEU A 193 17.34 -5.81 7.52
N MET A 194 16.00 -5.78 7.61
CA MET A 194 15.17 -4.58 7.41
C MET A 194 15.09 -3.73 8.67
N PHE A 195 15.05 -4.34 9.85
CA PHE A 195 14.96 -3.62 11.11
C PHE A 195 16.33 -3.55 11.78
N ARG A 196 16.73 -2.36 12.23
CA ARG A 196 17.96 -2.16 13.00
C ARG A 196 17.70 -1.36 14.24
N ASN A 197 18.49 -1.65 15.27
CA ASN A 197 18.50 -0.83 16.47
C ASN A 197 19.26 0.47 16.21
N TYR A 198 18.53 1.58 16.20
CA TYR A 198 19.08 2.93 16.18
C TYR A 198 18.75 3.60 17.51
N SER A 199 19.79 3.88 18.31
CA SER A 199 19.66 4.60 19.58
C SER A 199 18.61 3.98 20.53
N GLY A 200 18.56 2.64 20.61
CA GLY A 200 17.65 1.91 21.50
C GLY A 200 16.28 1.59 20.91
N ALA A 201 15.94 2.08 19.71
CA ALA A 201 14.69 1.76 19.02
C ALA A 201 14.95 0.93 17.75
N ASN A 202 14.17 -0.13 17.54
CA ASN A 202 14.22 -0.89 16.30
C ASN A 202 13.47 -0.13 15.20
N ARG A 203 14.19 0.38 14.20
CA ARG A 203 13.63 1.18 13.10
C ARG A 203 13.85 0.48 11.76
N LEU A 204 12.95 0.73 10.82
CA LEU A 204 13.11 0.28 9.45
C LEU A 204 14.30 1.00 8.79
N ASP A 205 15.19 0.22 8.18
CA ASP A 205 16.14 0.70 7.20
C ASP A 205 15.45 0.84 5.83
N VAL A 206 14.99 2.05 5.54
CA VAL A 206 14.25 2.37 4.32
C VAL A 206 15.06 2.04 3.05
N THR A 207 16.38 2.18 3.09
CA THR A 207 17.25 1.90 1.93
C THR A 207 17.25 0.41 1.62
N ARG A 208 17.44 -0.43 2.63
CA ARG A 208 17.37 -1.88 2.49
C ARG A 208 15.96 -2.37 2.14
N TYR A 209 14.95 -1.75 2.73
CA TYR A 209 13.55 -2.03 2.43
C TYR A 209 13.21 -1.78 0.97
N ARG A 210 13.61 -0.62 0.42
CA ARG A 210 13.44 -0.33 -1.01
C ARG A 210 14.22 -1.28 -1.90
N GLY A 211 15.44 -1.65 -1.51
CA GLY A 211 16.24 -2.66 -2.22
C GLY A 211 15.54 -4.03 -2.27
N MET A 212 14.95 -4.47 -1.16
CA MET A 212 14.13 -5.66 -1.08
C MET A 212 12.93 -5.59 -2.03
N MET A 213 12.15 -4.51 -1.97
CA MET A 213 10.95 -4.33 -2.82
C MET A 213 11.32 -4.23 -4.32
N GLY A 214 12.48 -3.65 -4.65
CA GLY A 214 13.02 -3.65 -6.01
C GLY A 214 13.42 -5.04 -6.51
N ALA A 215 13.99 -5.88 -5.63
CA ALA A 215 14.31 -7.27 -5.95
C ALA A 215 13.05 -8.14 -6.14
N ILE A 216 12.03 -7.94 -5.30
CA ILE A 216 10.71 -8.58 -5.44
C ILE A 216 10.09 -8.18 -6.78
N PHE A 217 10.05 -6.89 -7.10
CA PHE A 217 9.55 -6.38 -8.38
C PHE A 217 10.27 -7.01 -9.58
N SER A 218 11.59 -7.09 -9.51
CA SER A 218 12.41 -7.69 -10.56
C SER A 218 12.10 -9.17 -10.79
N ASN A 219 11.51 -9.86 -9.82
CA ASN A 219 11.14 -11.29 -9.94
C ASN A 219 9.63 -11.53 -9.87
N MET A 220 8.80 -10.50 -10.06
CA MET A 220 7.37 -10.59 -9.74
C MET A 220 6.62 -11.73 -10.46
N SER A 221 7.04 -12.09 -11.67
CA SER A 221 6.44 -13.22 -12.40
C SER A 221 6.67 -14.57 -11.68
N ALA A 222 7.86 -14.77 -11.10
CA ALA A 222 8.19 -15.93 -10.28
C ALA A 222 7.56 -15.84 -8.88
N VAL A 223 7.52 -14.64 -8.29
CA VAL A 223 6.83 -14.39 -7.01
C VAL A 223 5.34 -14.70 -7.12
N ARG A 224 4.68 -14.35 -8.22
CA ARG A 224 3.27 -14.70 -8.46
C ARG A 224 3.02 -16.20 -8.39
N THR A 225 3.94 -17.03 -8.89
CA THR A 225 3.77 -18.48 -8.94
C THR A 225 4.42 -19.22 -7.77
N GLY A 226 5.16 -18.52 -6.90
CA GLY A 226 5.95 -19.13 -5.83
C GLY A 226 7.17 -19.92 -6.35
N ALA A 227 7.56 -19.71 -7.61
CA ALA A 227 8.68 -20.43 -8.21
C ALA A 227 10.02 -19.97 -7.60
N GLN A 228 10.88 -20.93 -7.25
CA GLN A 228 12.26 -20.70 -6.79
C GLN A 228 12.38 -19.82 -5.53
N MET A 229 11.35 -19.77 -4.69
CA MET A 229 11.31 -18.95 -3.46
C MET A 229 12.54 -19.12 -2.54
N PRO A 230 13.04 -20.34 -2.24
CA PRO A 230 14.23 -20.50 -1.41
C PRO A 230 15.50 -19.88 -2.02
N GLN A 231 15.67 -19.99 -3.34
CA GLN A 231 16.80 -19.42 -4.07
C GLN A 231 16.68 -17.90 -4.11
N MET A 232 15.46 -17.38 -4.31
CA MET A 232 15.17 -15.96 -4.30
C MET A 232 15.47 -15.35 -2.92
N THR A 233 15.03 -16.00 -1.84
CA THR A 233 15.34 -15.58 -0.46
C THR A 233 16.85 -15.53 -0.23
N SER A 234 17.58 -16.59 -0.57
CA SER A 234 19.04 -16.68 -0.34
C SER A 234 19.80 -15.60 -1.11
N GLY A 235 19.42 -15.40 -2.39
CA GLY A 235 20.00 -14.36 -3.24
C GLY A 235 19.68 -12.95 -2.75
N MET A 236 18.43 -12.72 -2.33
CA MET A 236 17.97 -11.44 -1.79
C MET A 236 18.71 -11.09 -0.49
N THR A 237 18.87 -12.04 0.42
CA THR A 237 19.66 -11.88 1.64
C THR A 237 21.09 -11.44 1.34
N SER A 238 21.75 -12.11 0.39
CA SER A 238 23.13 -11.81 0.00
C SER A 238 23.29 -10.41 -0.59
N ASN A 239 22.31 -9.96 -1.39
CA ASN A 239 22.36 -8.63 -2.00
C ASN A 239 22.02 -7.52 -1.00
N ILE A 240 20.99 -7.71 -0.18
CA ILE A 240 20.55 -6.73 0.82
C ILE A 240 21.63 -6.51 1.88
N SER A 241 22.35 -7.56 2.30
CA SER A 241 23.42 -7.42 3.28
C SER A 241 24.53 -6.48 2.81
N ASN A 242 24.74 -6.39 1.49
CA ASN A 242 25.73 -5.51 0.86
C ASN A 242 25.24 -4.06 0.70
N ILE A 243 23.96 -3.78 0.93
CA ILE A 243 23.44 -2.41 0.92
C ILE A 243 23.82 -1.73 2.23
N THR A 244 24.61 -0.65 2.11
CA THR A 244 25.02 0.22 3.21
C THR A 244 23.80 0.85 3.88
N ALA A 245 23.79 0.88 5.21
CA ALA A 245 22.77 1.58 6.00
C ALA A 245 22.84 3.09 5.80
N GLY A 246 21.69 3.76 5.79
CA GLY A 246 21.67 5.22 5.93
C GLY A 246 20.25 5.82 5.89
N MET A 247 20.08 6.98 6.51
CA MET A 247 18.98 7.94 6.33
C MET A 247 19.59 9.32 5.98
N PRO A 248 18.95 10.25 5.22
CA PRO A 248 17.54 10.26 4.78
C PRO A 248 17.28 10.55 3.28
N SER A 249 16.12 10.04 2.83
CA SER A 249 15.06 10.74 2.06
C SER A 249 15.28 11.36 0.68
N GLN A 250 16.29 11.03 -0.11
CA GLN A 250 16.31 11.49 -1.51
C GLN A 250 16.76 10.42 -2.49
N ASN A 251 15.90 10.23 -3.49
CA ASN A 251 16.14 9.55 -4.75
C ASN A 251 16.61 8.10 -4.63
N MET A 252 15.81 7.21 -5.20
CA MET A 252 16.26 5.89 -5.56
C MET A 252 17.56 6.02 -6.37
N SER A 253 18.64 5.41 -5.88
CA SER A 253 19.64 4.95 -6.84
C SER A 253 18.92 3.98 -7.76
N SER A 254 18.94 4.30 -9.05
CA SER A 254 18.36 3.56 -10.15
C SER A 254 18.63 2.05 -10.05
N PHE A 255 17.70 1.31 -9.44
CA PHE A 255 17.57 -0.15 -9.62
C PHE A 255 17.05 -0.49 -11.04
N THR A 256 17.31 0.36 -12.03
CA THR A 256 16.90 0.20 -13.43
C THR A 256 18.00 -0.39 -14.32
N SER A 257 19.15 -0.82 -13.80
CA SER A 257 20.15 -1.50 -14.61
C SER A 257 20.57 -2.85 -14.04
N GLY A 258 19.99 -3.93 -14.60
CA GLY A 258 20.80 -5.10 -14.95
C GLY A 258 20.82 -6.33 -14.04
N MET A 259 20.01 -6.45 -12.98
CA MET A 259 20.00 -7.70 -12.19
C MET A 259 19.03 -8.74 -12.74
N SER A 260 19.41 -9.31 -13.88
CA SER A 260 18.96 -10.65 -14.29
C SER A 260 19.61 -11.65 -13.33
N TRP A 261 18.78 -12.33 -12.53
CA TRP A 261 19.25 -13.37 -11.63
C TRP A 261 19.76 -14.54 -12.45
N GLY A 262 21.05 -14.85 -12.29
CA GLY A 262 21.83 -15.77 -13.11
C GLY A 262 21.06 -16.98 -13.64
N GLY A 263 20.75 -16.93 -14.94
CA GLY A 263 20.62 -18.14 -15.73
C GLY A 263 21.98 -18.81 -15.80
N SER A 264 22.18 -19.86 -14.99
CA SER A 264 23.26 -20.80 -15.25
C SER A 264 22.89 -21.55 -16.54
N MET A 265 23.33 -21.00 -17.68
CA MET A 265 23.41 -21.76 -18.92
C MET A 265 24.53 -22.78 -18.75
N MET A 266 24.18 -23.98 -18.30
CA MET A 266 24.92 -25.17 -18.67
C MET A 266 24.81 -25.34 -20.19
N GLY A 267 25.94 -25.39 -20.88
CA GLY A 267 26.00 -25.63 -22.33
C GLY A 267 27.41 -25.50 -22.88
N ARG A 268 28.23 -26.52 -22.62
CA ARG A 268 29.25 -26.98 -23.58
C ARG A 268 28.61 -28.04 -24.44
#